data_AF-A0A538D3E8-F1
#
_entry.id   AF-A0A538D3E8-F1
#
_cell.length_a   1.000
_cell.length_b   1.000
_cell.length_c   1.000
_cell.angle_alpha   90.00
_cell.angle_beta   90.00
_cell.angle_gamma   90.00
#
_symmetry.space_group_name_H-M   'P 1'
#
loop_
_entity.id
_entity.type
_entity.pdbx_description
1 polymer ?
#
loop_
_entity_poly.entity_id
_entity_poly.type
_entity_poly.pdbx_seq_one_letter_code
_entity_poly.pdbx_strand_id
1 'polypeptide(L)'
;ERHVDVVVVSTYERKLYLAEQGLDVPFVPLGYDPVTHGSDRKRARDIDVLFLGALDVPRRRSLLRRLKDDGVSVRALGDWSDARLWGEDRSELLNRTKILLNLPRHPGMLSGGRMVLGMANKALMLAEPIFEPRPYVPGEHYVSAAPDEMADAIRRYLDDEPAREAITDSAYAFVTTELTMTHSLSRIVELAVKPGVELRT
;
A
#
# COMPACT_ATOMS: atom_id res chain seq x y z
N GLU A 1 23.85 21.72 -19.76
CA GLU A 1 22.54 21.63 -20.43
C GLU A 1 21.51 21.19 -19.40
N ARG A 2 20.34 21.84 -19.31
CA ARG A 2 19.29 21.49 -18.33
C ARG A 2 18.37 20.46 -18.98
N HIS A 3 18.43 19.21 -18.53
CA HIS A 3 17.66 18.11 -19.13
C HIS A 3 16.34 17.80 -18.42
N VAL A 4 16.12 18.34 -17.21
CA VAL A 4 14.92 18.07 -16.39
C VAL A 4 14.47 19.35 -15.70
N ASP A 5 13.17 19.66 -15.81
CA ASP A 5 12.57 20.86 -15.21
C ASP A 5 11.93 20.60 -13.84
N VAL A 6 11.32 19.42 -13.66
CA VAL A 6 10.67 19.03 -12.40
C VAL A 6 10.91 17.55 -12.14
N VAL A 7 11.33 17.22 -10.92
CA VAL A 7 11.38 15.85 -10.39
C VAL A 7 10.37 15.75 -9.26
N VAL A 8 9.48 14.76 -9.32
CA VAL A 8 8.48 14.47 -8.29
C VAL A 8 8.71 13.05 -7.78
N VAL A 9 8.44 12.83 -6.50
CA VAL A 9 8.54 11.51 -5.87
C VAL A 9 7.23 11.08 -5.23
N SER A 10 6.95 9.76 -5.27
CA SER A 10 5.69 9.18 -4.81
C SER A 10 5.70 8.63 -3.40
N THR A 11 6.83 8.71 -2.70
CA THR A 11 6.95 8.36 -1.28
C THR A 11 7.64 9.50 -0.53
N TYR A 12 7.21 9.73 0.70
CA TYR A 12 7.78 10.80 1.51
C TYR A 12 9.22 10.47 1.96
N GLU A 13 9.52 9.20 2.24
CA GLU A 13 10.88 8.70 2.46
C GLU A 13 11.84 9.16 1.34
N ARG A 14 11.43 9.01 0.06
CA ARG A 14 12.27 9.40 -1.08
C ARG A 14 12.48 10.92 -1.13
N LYS A 15 11.49 11.71 -0.71
CA LYS A 15 11.62 13.16 -0.58
C LYS A 15 12.69 13.49 0.46
N LEU A 16 12.64 12.88 1.64
CA LEU A 16 13.64 13.10 2.70
C LEU A 16 15.03 12.70 2.23
N TYR A 17 15.16 11.52 1.63
CA TYR A 17 16.44 11.04 1.09
C TYR A 17 17.05 12.04 0.09
N LEU A 18 16.24 12.58 -0.84
CA LEU A 18 16.74 13.56 -1.81
C LEU A 18 17.07 14.92 -1.17
N ALA A 19 16.30 15.34 -0.15
CA ALA A 19 16.61 16.54 0.60
C ALA A 19 17.96 16.45 1.33
N GLU A 20 18.32 15.27 1.86
CA GLU A 20 19.66 15.01 2.41
C GLU A 20 20.78 15.12 1.37
N GLN A 21 20.46 14.91 0.09
CA GLN A 21 21.38 15.12 -1.03
C GLN A 21 21.33 16.56 -1.59
N GLY A 22 20.63 17.48 -0.92
CA GLY A 22 20.49 18.88 -1.35
C GLY A 22 19.43 19.10 -2.44
N LEU A 23 18.55 18.14 -2.69
CA LEU A 23 17.47 18.22 -3.69
C LEU A 23 16.10 18.31 -2.99
N ASP A 24 15.50 19.51 -2.97
CA ASP A 24 14.10 19.65 -2.56
C ASP A 24 13.18 19.29 -3.73
N VAL A 25 12.51 18.14 -3.59
CA VAL A 25 11.55 17.65 -4.58
C VAL A 25 10.14 17.62 -4.01
N PRO A 26 9.12 17.96 -4.81
CA PRO A 26 7.73 17.75 -4.42
C PRO A 26 7.41 16.28 -4.17
N PHE A 27 6.64 16.02 -3.13
CA PHE A 27 6.01 14.73 -2.88
C PHE A 27 4.60 14.75 -3.48
N VAL A 28 4.31 13.81 -4.37
CA VAL A 28 2.96 13.56 -4.90
C VAL A 28 2.70 12.05 -4.83
N PRO A 29 1.81 11.59 -3.94
CA PRO A 29 1.61 10.17 -3.71
C PRO A 29 1.02 9.46 -4.94
N LEU A 30 1.12 8.12 -4.96
CA LEU A 30 0.45 7.32 -5.97
C LEU A 30 -1.06 7.44 -5.81
N GLY A 31 -1.73 7.92 -6.86
CA GLY A 31 -3.18 8.02 -6.89
C GLY A 31 -3.88 6.72 -7.28
N TYR A 32 -5.11 6.58 -6.82
CA TYR A 32 -6.05 5.51 -7.12
C TYR A 32 -6.67 5.66 -8.51
N ASP A 33 -6.73 4.54 -9.21
CA ASP A 33 -7.44 4.36 -10.48
C ASP A 33 -8.22 3.04 -10.43
N PRO A 34 -9.55 3.03 -10.67
CA PRO A 34 -10.38 1.83 -10.55
C PRO A 34 -9.99 0.72 -11.53
N VAL A 35 -9.47 1.06 -12.72
CA VAL A 35 -9.11 0.06 -13.73
C VAL A 35 -7.90 -0.76 -13.27
N THR A 36 -6.91 -0.10 -12.68
CA THR A 36 -5.67 -0.74 -12.24
C THR A 36 -5.78 -1.34 -10.84
N HIS A 37 -6.51 -0.67 -9.95
CA HIS A 37 -6.53 -1.01 -8.52
C HIS A 37 -7.78 -1.79 -8.09
N GLY A 38 -8.82 -1.85 -8.92
CA GLY A 38 -10.09 -2.48 -8.57
C GLY A 38 -10.97 -1.57 -7.71
N SER A 39 -12.08 -2.13 -7.22
CA SER A 39 -13.07 -1.43 -6.39
C SER A 39 -13.79 -2.44 -5.48
N ASP A 40 -14.51 -1.95 -4.47
CA ASP A 40 -15.35 -2.80 -3.64
C ASP A 40 -16.52 -3.38 -4.45
N ARG A 41 -16.61 -4.71 -4.47
CA ARG A 41 -17.64 -5.49 -5.15
C ARG A 41 -18.64 -6.12 -4.18
N LYS A 42 -18.53 -5.81 -2.88
CA LYS A 42 -19.41 -6.34 -1.82
C LYS A 42 -19.50 -7.87 -1.86
N ARG A 43 -18.36 -8.54 -2.07
CA ARG A 43 -18.27 -10.00 -2.08
C ARG A 43 -18.21 -10.55 -0.66
N ALA A 44 -18.64 -11.80 -0.50
CA ALA A 44 -18.33 -12.56 0.70
C ALA A 44 -16.81 -12.77 0.81
N ARG A 45 -16.24 -12.49 1.98
CA ARG A 45 -14.81 -12.61 2.24
C ARG A 45 -14.50 -13.97 2.86
N ASP A 46 -14.06 -14.92 2.03
CA ASP A 46 -13.74 -16.31 2.42
C ASP A 46 -12.23 -16.60 2.54
N ILE A 47 -11.38 -15.63 2.24
CA ILE A 47 -9.93 -15.71 2.43
C ILE A 47 -9.55 -14.89 3.66
N ASP A 48 -9.13 -15.56 4.74
CA ASP A 48 -8.77 -14.87 5.98
C ASP A 48 -7.57 -13.95 5.82
N VAL A 49 -6.45 -14.49 5.30
CA VAL A 49 -5.20 -13.76 5.16
C VAL A 49 -4.55 -14.06 3.81
N LEU A 50 -4.25 -13.01 3.06
CA LEU A 50 -3.57 -13.07 1.77
C LEU A 50 -2.23 -12.33 1.83
N PHE A 51 -1.22 -12.89 1.19
CA PHE A 51 -0.01 -12.18 0.82
C PHE A 51 0.19 -12.27 -0.70
N LEU A 52 0.37 -11.12 -1.36
CA LEU A 52 0.68 -11.03 -2.79
C LEU A 52 2.07 -10.44 -3.02
N GLY A 53 3.03 -11.26 -3.44
CA GLY A 53 4.34 -10.79 -3.86
C GLY A 53 5.37 -11.91 -4.00
N ALA A 54 6.50 -11.59 -4.63
CA ALA A 54 7.57 -12.56 -4.88
C ALA A 54 7.97 -13.34 -3.61
N LEU A 55 7.91 -14.67 -3.71
CA LEU A 55 8.15 -15.63 -2.62
C LEU A 55 9.61 -16.11 -2.56
N ASP A 56 10.44 -15.72 -3.53
CA ASP A 56 11.88 -15.97 -3.58
C ASP A 56 12.68 -15.10 -2.58
N VAL A 57 12.06 -14.08 -1.99
CA VAL A 57 12.69 -13.18 -1.02
C VAL A 57 12.91 -13.88 0.33
N PRO A 58 14.16 -14.03 0.81
CA PRO A 58 14.45 -14.74 2.06
C PRO A 58 13.70 -14.19 3.28
N ARG A 59 13.65 -12.87 3.44
CA ARG A 59 12.93 -12.21 4.54
C ARG A 59 11.44 -12.59 4.56
N ARG A 60 10.76 -12.50 3.41
CA ARG A 60 9.33 -12.84 3.30
C ARG A 60 9.08 -14.30 3.65
N ARG A 61 9.91 -15.22 3.16
CA ARG A 61 9.82 -16.64 3.53
C ARG A 61 10.01 -16.87 5.03
N SER A 62 10.86 -16.09 5.68
CA SER A 62 11.06 -16.18 7.14
C SER A 62 9.83 -15.69 7.89
N LEU A 63 9.28 -14.54 7.50
CA LEU A 63 8.09 -13.96 8.13
C LEU A 63 6.85 -14.83 7.95
N LEU A 64 6.62 -15.35 6.74
CA LEU A 64 5.51 -16.26 6.44
C LEU A 64 5.64 -17.59 7.20
N ARG A 65 6.85 -18.12 7.35
CA ARG A 65 7.10 -19.31 8.19
C ARG A 65 6.78 -19.04 9.65
N ARG A 66 7.26 -17.92 10.19
CA ARG A 66 6.94 -17.51 11.57
C ARG A 66 5.44 -17.43 11.80
N LEU A 67 4.70 -16.75 10.92
CA LEU A 67 3.24 -16.68 11.02
C LEU A 67 2.59 -18.07 11.03
N LYS A 68 3.08 -18.98 10.18
CA LYS A 68 2.62 -20.37 10.16
C LYS A 68 2.94 -21.11 11.48
N ASP A 69 4.14 -20.92 12.03
CA ASP A 69 4.57 -21.51 13.30
C ASP A 69 3.71 -20.95 14.46
N ASP A 70 3.28 -19.69 14.36
CA ASP A 70 2.32 -19.06 15.27
C ASP A 70 0.85 -19.49 14.99
N GLY A 71 0.61 -20.45 14.07
CA GLY A 71 -0.71 -20.99 13.78
C GLY A 71 -1.59 -20.12 12.86
N VAL A 72 -1.01 -19.12 12.19
CA VAL A 72 -1.70 -18.30 11.19
C VAL A 72 -1.52 -18.89 9.80
N SER A 73 -2.62 -19.27 9.15
CA SER A 73 -2.61 -19.71 7.75
C SER A 73 -2.65 -18.51 6.81
N VAL A 74 -1.56 -18.28 6.08
CA VAL A 74 -1.48 -17.22 5.06
C VAL A 74 -1.55 -17.84 3.67
N ARG A 75 -2.51 -17.43 2.86
CA ARG A 75 -2.50 -17.72 1.43
C ARG A 75 -1.45 -16.82 0.78
N ALA A 76 -0.28 -17.37 0.46
CA ALA A 76 0.83 -16.63 -0.13
C ALA A 76 0.94 -16.92 -1.64
N LEU A 77 0.80 -15.91 -2.48
CA LEU A 77 0.88 -15.99 -3.95
C LEU A 77 1.88 -14.95 -4.47
N GLY A 78 2.59 -15.25 -5.56
CA GLY A 78 3.69 -14.38 -5.99
C GLY A 78 4.32 -14.68 -7.35
N ASP A 79 3.61 -15.43 -8.21
CA ASP A 79 4.10 -15.79 -9.53
C ASP A 79 3.69 -14.72 -10.56
N TRP A 80 4.67 -14.07 -11.18
CA TRP A 80 4.42 -13.03 -12.18
C TRP A 80 3.75 -13.58 -13.45
N SER A 81 3.90 -14.88 -13.72
CA SER A 81 3.28 -15.55 -14.87
C SER A 81 1.84 -15.98 -14.63
N ASP A 82 1.37 -15.96 -13.37
CA ASP A 82 -0.01 -16.31 -13.04
C ASP A 82 -0.95 -15.13 -13.36
N ALA A 83 -1.64 -15.22 -14.50
CA ALA A 83 -2.60 -14.23 -14.98
C ALA A 83 -3.66 -13.86 -13.91
N ARG A 84 -4.01 -14.79 -13.00
CA ARG A 84 -5.03 -14.58 -11.97
C ARG A 84 -4.59 -13.58 -10.90
N LEU A 85 -3.29 -13.24 -10.85
CA LEU A 85 -2.74 -12.25 -9.92
C LEU A 85 -2.71 -10.83 -10.51
N TRP A 86 -3.39 -10.62 -11.64
CA TRP A 86 -3.44 -9.37 -12.38
C TRP A 86 -4.87 -8.92 -12.67
N GLY A 87 -5.01 -7.61 -12.95
CA GLY A 87 -6.26 -7.00 -13.40
C GLY A 87 -7.48 -7.39 -12.56
N GLU A 88 -8.54 -7.77 -13.27
CA GLU A 88 -9.85 -8.13 -12.72
C GLU A 88 -9.82 -9.35 -11.81
N ASP A 89 -9.04 -10.37 -12.16
CA ASP A 89 -8.91 -11.59 -11.36
C ASP A 89 -8.25 -11.30 -10.00
N ARG A 90 -7.25 -10.41 -10.00
CA ARG A 90 -6.66 -9.91 -8.75
C ARG A 90 -7.68 -9.14 -7.93
N SER A 91 -8.48 -8.28 -8.56
CA SER A 91 -9.52 -7.52 -7.87
C SER A 91 -10.56 -8.45 -7.24
N GLU A 92 -10.98 -9.51 -7.93
CA GLU A 92 -11.88 -10.52 -7.36
C GLU A 92 -11.22 -11.27 -6.18
N LEU A 93 -9.95 -11.66 -6.31
CA LEU A 93 -9.19 -12.28 -5.22
C LEU A 93 -9.10 -11.37 -3.98
N LEU A 94 -8.85 -10.07 -4.18
CA LEU A 94 -8.78 -9.07 -3.11
C LEU A 94 -10.14 -8.82 -2.47
N ASN A 95 -11.22 -8.81 -3.25
CA ASN A 95 -12.59 -8.66 -2.74
C ASN A 95 -13.05 -9.84 -1.88
N ARG A 96 -12.44 -11.02 -2.06
CA ARG A 96 -12.64 -12.21 -1.20
C ARG A 96 -11.77 -12.22 0.05
N THR A 97 -10.83 -11.30 0.17
CA THR A 97 -9.80 -11.29 1.22
C THR A 97 -10.21 -10.42 2.40
N LYS A 98 -10.11 -10.92 3.63
CA LYS A 98 -10.32 -10.12 4.86
C LYS A 98 -9.10 -9.26 5.17
N ILE A 99 -7.90 -9.85 5.22
CA ILE A 99 -6.64 -9.17 5.55
C ILE A 99 -5.61 -9.37 4.43
N LEU A 100 -5.05 -8.26 3.91
CA LEU A 100 -3.93 -8.26 2.98
C LEU A 100 -2.63 -7.85 3.70
N LEU A 101 -1.64 -8.74 3.69
CA LEU A 101 -0.35 -8.50 4.32
C LEU A 101 0.58 -7.64 3.45
N ASN A 102 1.14 -6.59 4.06
CA ASN A 102 2.27 -5.88 3.50
C ASN A 102 3.60 -6.27 4.16
N LEU A 103 4.30 -7.23 3.55
CA LEU A 103 5.64 -7.66 3.94
C LEU A 103 6.67 -7.12 2.93
N PRO A 104 7.28 -5.96 3.17
CA PRO A 104 8.27 -5.38 2.27
C PRO A 104 9.56 -6.21 2.19
N ARG A 105 10.42 -5.90 1.20
CA ARG A 105 11.75 -6.53 1.08
C ARG A 105 12.68 -6.07 2.21
N HIS A 106 12.56 -4.81 2.62
CA HIS A 106 13.31 -4.22 3.72
C HIS A 106 12.33 -3.62 4.75
N PRO A 107 12.64 -3.69 6.06
CA PRO A 107 11.84 -3.03 7.10
C PRO A 107 11.65 -1.55 6.81
N GLY A 108 10.53 -0.97 7.22
CA GLY A 108 10.24 0.45 7.04
C GLY A 108 9.77 0.86 5.64
N MET A 109 9.93 0.03 4.61
CA MET A 109 9.57 0.44 3.25
C MET A 109 8.05 0.54 3.02
N LEU A 110 7.62 1.67 2.47
CA LEU A 110 6.27 1.85 1.94
C LEU A 110 6.10 1.16 0.58
N SER A 111 5.05 0.34 0.45
CA SER A 111 4.64 -0.26 -0.82
C SER A 111 3.34 0.39 -1.32
N GLY A 112 3.42 1.63 -1.80
CA GLY A 112 2.24 2.46 -2.14
C GLY A 112 1.21 1.77 -3.03
N GLY A 113 1.66 1.08 -4.09
CA GLY A 113 0.75 0.30 -4.96
C GLY A 113 -0.02 -0.79 -4.22
N ARG A 114 0.60 -1.50 -3.26
CA ARG A 114 -0.10 -2.51 -2.45
C ARG A 114 -1.08 -1.88 -1.47
N MET A 115 -0.73 -0.72 -0.90
CA MET A 115 -1.63 0.03 -0.02
C MET A 115 -2.92 0.36 -0.77
N VAL A 116 -2.80 1.03 -1.93
CA VAL A 116 -3.97 1.41 -2.74
C VAL A 116 -4.76 0.17 -3.18
N LEU A 117 -4.10 -0.93 -3.58
CA LEU A 117 -4.77 -2.17 -3.95
C LEU A 117 -5.63 -2.76 -2.82
N GLY A 118 -5.10 -2.89 -1.61
CA GLY A 118 -5.89 -3.46 -0.51
C GLY A 118 -7.04 -2.54 -0.10
N MET A 119 -6.75 -1.25 0.04
CA MET A 119 -7.73 -0.23 0.44
C MET A 119 -8.88 -0.13 -0.57
N ALA A 120 -8.59 -0.10 -1.87
CA ALA A 120 -9.59 0.01 -2.93
C ALA A 120 -10.53 -1.21 -3.01
N ASN A 121 -10.09 -2.39 -2.57
CA ASN A 121 -10.90 -3.62 -2.54
C ASN A 121 -11.44 -3.94 -1.12
N LYS A 122 -11.29 -3.00 -0.18
CA LYS A 122 -11.70 -3.12 1.23
C LYS A 122 -11.13 -4.36 1.93
N ALA A 123 -9.95 -4.81 1.51
CA ALA A 123 -9.16 -5.77 2.27
C ALA A 123 -8.34 -5.00 3.30
N LEU A 124 -8.41 -5.40 4.58
CA LEU A 124 -7.67 -4.73 5.64
C LEU A 124 -6.17 -4.81 5.35
N MET A 125 -5.55 -3.65 5.14
CA MET A 125 -4.10 -3.56 5.03
C MET A 125 -3.48 -3.76 6.41
N LEU A 126 -2.67 -4.81 6.56
CA LEU A 126 -1.91 -5.10 7.76
C LEU A 126 -0.43 -5.15 7.39
N ALA A 127 0.36 -4.23 7.92
CA ALA A 127 1.72 -3.96 7.49
C ALA A 127 2.70 -3.98 8.67
N GLU A 128 3.95 -4.33 8.39
CA GLU A 128 5.06 -3.97 9.27
C GLU A 128 5.13 -2.44 9.44
N PRO A 129 5.73 -1.91 10.53
CA PRO A 129 5.92 -0.47 10.69
C PRO A 129 6.63 0.14 9.47
N ILE A 130 6.01 1.19 8.93
CA ILE A 130 6.48 1.90 7.74
C ILE A 130 7.14 3.20 8.21
N PHE A 131 8.36 3.46 7.73
CA PHE A 131 9.01 4.74 7.92
C PHE A 131 8.34 5.76 6.99
N GLU A 132 7.89 6.88 7.56
CA GLU A 132 7.21 7.94 6.83
C GLU A 132 6.02 7.47 5.97
N PRO A 133 4.94 6.96 6.62
CA PRO A 133 3.83 6.28 5.93
C PRO A 133 2.94 7.21 5.11
N ARG A 134 3.26 8.50 5.04
CA ARG A 134 2.43 9.52 4.40
C ARG A 134 2.08 9.12 2.95
N PRO A 135 0.82 9.33 2.53
CA PRO A 135 -0.25 10.02 3.27
C PRO A 135 -1.11 9.08 4.14
N TYR A 136 -0.71 7.81 4.30
CA TYR A 136 -1.48 6.83 5.06
C TYR A 136 -1.27 7.01 6.57
N VAL A 137 -2.32 6.78 7.35
CA VAL A 137 -2.31 6.93 8.81
C VAL A 137 -2.49 5.54 9.45
N PRO A 138 -1.51 5.05 10.26
CA PRO A 138 -1.67 3.81 11.01
C PRO A 138 -2.85 3.91 11.99
N GLY A 139 -3.65 2.84 12.09
CA GLY A 139 -4.87 2.78 12.91
C GLY A 139 -6.11 3.35 12.23
N GLU A 140 -5.96 4.11 11.14
CA GLU A 140 -7.07 4.72 10.40
C GLU A 140 -7.21 4.13 8.99
N HIS A 141 -6.12 4.10 8.22
CA HIS A 141 -6.12 3.55 6.86
C HIS A 141 -5.60 2.11 6.79
N TYR A 142 -4.78 1.72 7.77
CA TYR A 142 -4.17 0.39 7.82
C TYR A 142 -3.74 0.06 9.26
N VAL A 143 -3.49 -1.21 9.53
CA VAL A 143 -2.95 -1.67 10.81
C VAL A 143 -1.45 -1.83 10.70
N SER A 144 -0.71 -1.19 11.61
CA SER A 144 0.73 -1.38 11.76
C SER A 144 1.00 -2.35 12.91
N ALA A 145 1.72 -3.44 12.64
CA ALA A 145 2.10 -4.42 13.66
C ALA A 145 3.54 -4.87 13.43
N ALA A 146 4.34 -4.95 14.49
CA ALA A 146 5.68 -5.52 14.39
C ALA A 146 5.61 -7.01 14.01
N PRO A 147 6.66 -7.60 13.39
CA PRO A 147 6.65 -9.01 12.99
C PRO A 147 6.29 -10.02 14.08
N ASP A 148 6.54 -9.67 15.34
CA ASP A 148 6.22 -10.46 16.53
C ASP A 148 4.80 -10.27 17.06
N GLU A 149 4.16 -9.15 16.74
CA GLU A 149 2.77 -8.85 17.10
C GLU A 149 1.79 -9.21 15.97
N MET A 150 2.32 -9.50 14.78
CA MET A 150 1.56 -9.68 13.55
C MET A 150 0.50 -10.79 13.67
N ALA A 151 0.82 -11.90 14.32
CA ALA A 151 -0.11 -13.01 14.51
C ALA A 151 -1.29 -12.61 15.40
N ASP A 152 -1.04 -11.87 16.47
CA ASP A 152 -2.07 -11.39 17.40
C ASP A 152 -2.96 -10.33 16.75
N ALA A 153 -2.36 -9.41 15.97
CA ALA A 153 -3.10 -8.44 15.20
C ALA A 153 -4.01 -9.11 14.16
N ILE A 154 -3.52 -10.14 13.46
CA ILE A 154 -4.34 -10.92 12.52
C ILE A 154 -5.54 -11.54 13.23
N ARG A 155 -5.33 -12.26 14.35
CA ARG A 155 -6.43 -12.91 15.08
C ARG A 155 -7.47 -11.89 15.56
N ARG A 156 -7.01 -10.79 16.15
CA ARG A 156 -7.87 -9.68 16.59
C ARG A 156 -8.82 -9.22 15.48
N TYR A 157 -8.29 -8.90 14.30
CA TYR A 157 -9.11 -8.37 13.21
C TYR A 157 -9.86 -9.44 12.40
N LEU A 158 -9.56 -10.72 12.59
CA LEU A 158 -10.43 -11.81 12.12
C LEU A 158 -11.64 -11.97 13.04
N ASP A 159 -11.46 -11.83 14.35
CA ASP A 159 -12.50 -11.99 15.38
C ASP A 159 -13.39 -10.74 15.53
N ASP A 160 -12.86 -9.54 15.26
CA ASP A 160 -13.56 -8.26 15.40
C ASP A 160 -13.83 -7.63 14.02
N GLU A 161 -14.92 -8.08 13.38
CA GLU A 161 -15.37 -7.56 12.09
C GLU A 161 -15.71 -6.07 12.13
N PRO A 162 -16.47 -5.52 13.10
CA PRO A 162 -16.73 -4.09 13.17
C PRO A 162 -15.46 -3.23 13.25
N ALA A 163 -14.45 -3.64 14.04
CA ALA A 163 -13.19 -2.91 14.09
C ALA A 163 -12.41 -2.99 12.77
N ARG A 164 -12.46 -4.13 12.08
CA ARG A 164 -11.87 -4.30 10.74
C ARG A 164 -12.58 -3.40 9.72
N GLU A 165 -13.90 -3.40 9.72
CA GLU A 165 -14.73 -2.64 8.78
C GLU A 165 -14.49 -1.15 8.91
N ALA A 166 -14.43 -0.62 10.14
CA ALA A 166 -14.16 0.80 10.39
C ALA A 166 -12.87 1.29 9.71
N ILE A 167 -11.78 0.50 9.79
CA ILE A 167 -10.51 0.82 9.15
C ILE A 167 -10.62 0.69 7.63
N THR A 168 -11.23 -0.39 7.13
CA THR A 168 -11.37 -0.58 5.67
C THR A 168 -12.28 0.46 5.02
N ASP A 169 -13.30 0.94 5.71
CA ASP A 169 -14.22 1.97 5.26
C ASP A 169 -13.51 3.32 5.17
N SER A 170 -12.76 3.68 6.23
CA SER A 170 -11.93 4.88 6.23
C SER A 170 -10.90 4.86 5.10
N ALA A 171 -10.16 3.75 4.98
CA ALA A 171 -9.14 3.60 3.96
C ALA A 171 -9.72 3.64 2.53
N TYR A 172 -10.86 3.00 2.31
CA TYR A 172 -11.55 3.01 1.01
C TYR A 172 -12.04 4.41 0.66
N ALA A 173 -12.68 5.11 1.60
CA ALA A 173 -13.10 6.49 1.39
C ALA A 173 -11.91 7.35 1.03
N PHE A 174 -10.84 7.32 1.83
CA PHE A 174 -9.62 8.09 1.58
C PHE A 174 -9.04 7.83 0.18
N VAL A 175 -8.84 6.57 -0.23
CA VAL A 175 -8.23 6.31 -1.53
C VAL A 175 -9.12 6.64 -2.71
N THR A 176 -10.44 6.48 -2.57
CA THR A 176 -11.38 6.67 -3.68
C THR A 176 -11.86 8.12 -3.85
N THR A 177 -11.69 8.97 -2.83
CA THR A 177 -12.13 10.37 -2.87
C THR A 177 -10.98 11.37 -2.77
N GLU A 178 -9.98 11.11 -1.92
CA GLU A 178 -8.88 12.06 -1.66
C GLU A 178 -7.61 11.69 -2.43
N LEU A 179 -7.22 10.41 -2.42
CA LEU A 179 -5.99 9.94 -3.06
C LEU A 179 -6.22 9.49 -4.51
N THR A 180 -7.00 10.22 -5.31
CA THR A 180 -7.29 9.81 -6.70
C THR A 180 -6.11 10.05 -7.65
N MET A 181 -6.05 9.28 -8.75
CA MET A 181 -5.09 9.51 -9.83
C MET A 181 -5.26 10.90 -10.43
N THR A 182 -6.51 11.37 -10.55
CA THR A 182 -6.81 12.74 -10.98
C THR A 182 -6.14 13.77 -10.08
N HIS A 183 -6.30 13.70 -8.76
CA HIS A 183 -5.66 14.64 -7.84
C HIS A 183 -4.12 14.61 -7.95
N SER A 184 -3.54 13.41 -8.06
CA SER A 184 -2.09 13.23 -8.18
C SER A 184 -1.56 13.83 -9.49
N LEU A 185 -2.22 13.55 -10.61
CA LEU A 185 -1.85 14.08 -11.93
C LEU A 185 -2.05 15.60 -12.02
N SER A 186 -3.17 16.12 -11.52
CA SER A 186 -3.41 17.56 -11.43
C SER A 186 -2.27 18.25 -10.68
N ARG A 187 -1.84 17.67 -9.56
CA ARG A 187 -0.72 18.22 -8.78
C ARG A 187 0.61 18.21 -9.54
N ILE A 188 0.89 17.14 -10.28
CA ILE A 188 2.10 17.05 -11.12
C ILE A 188 2.07 18.10 -12.23
N VAL A 189 0.93 18.24 -12.93
CA VAL A 189 0.76 19.23 -13.99
C VAL A 189 0.93 20.64 -13.45
N GLU A 190 0.31 20.97 -12.31
CA GLU A 190 0.48 22.27 -11.64
C GLU A 190 1.96 22.58 -11.34
N LEU A 191 2.73 21.59 -10.90
CA LEU A 191 4.15 21.75 -10.61
C LEU A 191 4.96 21.96 -11.90
N ALA A 192 4.60 21.29 -12.99
CA ALA A 192 5.28 21.39 -14.28
C ALA A 192 4.99 22.70 -15.03
N VAL A 193 3.80 23.28 -14.85
CA VAL A 193 3.39 24.51 -15.55
C VAL A 193 3.66 25.80 -14.76
N LYS A 194 4.09 25.69 -13.50
CA LYS A 194 4.47 26.86 -12.70
C LYS A 194 5.65 27.57 -13.37
N PRO A 195 5.51 28.86 -13.76
CA PRO A 195 6.65 29.66 -14.21
C PRO A 195 7.73 29.64 -13.14
N GLY A 196 8.98 29.43 -13.56
CA GLY A 196 10.10 29.10 -12.70
C GLY A 196 10.17 29.98 -11.44
N VAL A 197 10.25 29.32 -10.29
CA VAL A 197 10.91 29.90 -9.13
C VAL A 197 12.35 30.18 -9.57
N GLU A 198 12.76 31.44 -9.54
CA GLU A 198 14.18 31.79 -9.62
C GLU A 198 14.91 31.05 -8.48
N LEU A 199 15.53 29.92 -8.80
CA LEU A 199 16.50 29.29 -7.93
C LEU A 199 17.72 30.19 -7.96
N ARG A 200 17.87 31.01 -6.91
CA ARG A 200 19.04 31.88 -6.71
C ARG A 200 20.31 31.02 -6.84
N THR A 201 21.11 31.37 -7.85
CA THR A 201 22.51 30.98 -8.02
C THR A 201 23.36 31.45 -6.85
#